data_AF-A0A1A0KE01-F1
#
_entry.id   AF-A0A1A0KE01-F1
#
_cell.length_a   1.000
_cell.length_b   1.000
_cell.length_c   1.000
_cell.angle_alpha   90.00
_cell.angle_beta   90.00
_cell.angle_gamma   90.00
#
_symmetry.space_group_name_H-M   'P 1'
#
loop_
_entity.id
_entity.type
_entity.pdbx_description
1 polymer ?
#
loop_
_entity_poly.entity_id
_entity_poly.type
_entity_poly.pdbx_seq_one_letter_code
_entity_poly.pdbx_strand_id
1 'polypeptide(L)'
;MSQLHARPQVANPTVPQHNPPRRRPIVADELSNLPTRKGRAGAKAFFAEIGVEGITDTRIRTASESGALRKFRIAGHNWYADRDLFEWLQSLASGGRDGAA
;
A
#
# COMPACT_ATOMS: atom_id res chain seq x y z
N MET A 1 22.54 46.92 -40.21
CA MET A 1 21.22 46.24 -40.14
C MET A 1 21.39 44.90 -39.43
N SER A 2 21.37 44.87 -38.09
CA SER A 2 21.55 43.63 -37.31
C SER A 2 20.25 43.29 -36.59
N GLN A 3 19.53 42.28 -37.09
CA GLN A 3 18.34 41.74 -36.43
C GLN A 3 18.74 40.68 -35.40
N LEU A 4 18.66 41.06 -34.11
CA LEU A 4 18.72 40.14 -32.97
C LEU A 4 17.41 39.34 -32.92
N HIS A 5 17.48 38.07 -33.32
CA HIS A 5 16.38 37.12 -33.19
C HIS A 5 16.30 36.61 -31.74
N ALA A 6 15.34 37.12 -30.97
CA ALA A 6 15.03 36.62 -29.64
C ALA A 6 14.32 35.25 -29.75
N ARG A 7 14.86 34.22 -29.08
CA ARG A 7 14.23 32.88 -29.00
C ARG A 7 13.15 32.90 -27.91
N PRO A 8 11.94 32.37 -28.17
CA PRO A 8 10.93 32.24 -27.12
C PRO A 8 11.33 31.13 -26.15
N GLN A 9 11.39 31.47 -24.86
CA GLN A 9 11.64 30.55 -23.76
C GLN A 9 10.35 29.77 -23.49
N VAL A 10 10.34 28.47 -23.81
CA VAL A 10 9.21 27.58 -23.51
C VAL A 10 9.18 27.35 -22.00
N ALA A 11 8.20 27.94 -21.32
CA ALA A 11 7.95 27.69 -19.91
C ALA A 11 7.48 26.25 -19.73
N ASN A 12 8.28 25.40 -19.08
CA ASN A 12 7.84 24.08 -18.67
C ASN A 12 6.71 24.23 -17.63
N PRO A 13 5.54 23.61 -17.83
CA PRO A 13 4.48 23.64 -16.83
C PRO A 13 4.98 22.91 -15.59
N THR A 14 5.11 23.66 -14.49
CA THR A 14 5.39 23.10 -13.16
C THR A 14 4.17 22.29 -12.75
N VAL A 15 4.26 20.96 -12.89
CA VAL A 15 3.26 20.05 -12.32
C VAL A 15 3.15 20.33 -10.82
N PRO A 16 1.96 20.62 -10.27
CA PRO A 16 1.81 20.84 -8.85
C PRO A 16 2.18 19.54 -8.13
N GLN A 17 3.31 19.59 -7.42
CA GLN A 17 3.76 18.51 -6.54
C GLN A 17 2.77 18.41 -5.40
N HIS A 18 1.78 17.52 -5.57
CA HIS A 18 0.79 17.20 -4.54
C HIS A 18 1.55 16.53 -3.39
N ASN A 19 1.98 17.32 -2.42
CA ASN A 19 2.61 16.80 -1.22
C ASN A 19 1.50 16.14 -0.41
N PRO A 20 1.44 14.79 -0.32
CA PRO A 20 0.35 14.14 0.39
C PRO A 20 0.38 14.59 1.85
N PRO A 21 -0.78 14.76 2.49
CA PRO A 21 -0.83 15.09 3.91
C PRO A 21 -0.02 14.06 4.67
N ARG A 22 0.91 14.53 5.52
CA ARG A 22 1.73 13.66 6.37
C ARG A 22 0.81 12.87 7.30
N ARG A 23 0.53 11.62 6.92
CA ARG A 23 -0.30 10.70 7.71
C ARG A 23 0.43 10.42 9.02
N ARG A 24 -0.32 10.41 10.13
CA ARG A 24 0.23 10.05 11.44
C ARG A 24 0.85 8.66 11.37
N PRO A 25 1.94 8.38 12.10
CA PRO A 25 2.49 7.04 12.19
C PRO A 25 1.39 6.09 12.69
N ILE A 26 1.12 5.02 11.95
CA ILE A 26 0.19 3.98 12.40
C ILE A 26 0.94 3.15 13.44
N VAL A 27 0.41 3.10 14.66
CA VAL A 27 0.95 2.25 15.72
C VAL A 27 0.35 0.87 15.54
N ALA A 28 1.20 -0.12 15.31
CA ALA A 28 0.73 -1.47 15.02
C ALA A 28 -0.15 -2.05 16.15
N ASP A 29 0.11 -1.67 17.42
CA ASP A 29 -0.64 -2.16 18.59
C ASP A 29 -2.08 -1.63 18.67
N GLU A 30 -2.40 -0.58 17.91
CA GLU A 30 -3.77 -0.06 17.81
C GLU A 30 -4.59 -0.81 16.75
N LEU A 31 -3.96 -1.69 15.95
CA LEU A 31 -4.63 -2.46 14.92
C LEU A 31 -5.30 -3.71 15.47
N SER A 32 -6.48 -4.02 14.94
CA SER A 32 -7.23 -5.21 15.33
C SER A 32 -6.55 -6.50 14.85
N ASN A 33 -6.37 -7.43 15.77
CA ASN A 33 -5.97 -8.82 15.50
C ASN A 33 -7.16 -9.70 15.07
N LEU A 34 -8.39 -9.16 15.05
CA LEU A 34 -9.57 -9.90 14.64
C LEU A 34 -9.70 -9.90 13.10
N PRO A 35 -10.24 -10.98 12.52
CA PRO A 35 -10.50 -11.06 11.08
C PRO A 35 -11.67 -10.15 10.67
N THR A 36 -11.38 -8.88 10.42
CA THR A 36 -12.36 -7.82 10.10
C THR A 36 -12.52 -7.59 8.59
N ARG A 37 -11.51 -7.94 7.79
CA ARG A 37 -11.49 -7.65 6.35
C ARG A 37 -11.88 -8.85 5.53
N LYS A 38 -13.04 -8.79 4.88
CA LYS A 38 -13.53 -9.88 4.01
C LYS A 38 -12.82 -9.88 2.65
N GLY A 39 -12.12 -10.97 2.37
CA GLY A 39 -11.52 -11.25 1.07
C GLY A 39 -10.43 -10.26 0.66
N ARG A 40 -9.95 -10.41 -0.59
CA ARG A 40 -8.89 -9.54 -1.14
C ARG A 40 -9.34 -8.08 -1.26
N ALA A 41 -10.63 -7.87 -1.58
CA ALA A 41 -11.23 -6.53 -1.63
C ALA A 41 -11.15 -5.82 -0.27
N GLY A 42 -11.46 -6.51 0.83
CA GLY A 42 -11.34 -5.96 2.18
C GLY A 42 -9.89 -5.61 2.54
N ALA A 43 -8.94 -6.46 2.16
CA ALA A 43 -7.51 -6.18 2.35
C ALA A 43 -7.06 -4.94 1.56
N LYS A 44 -7.49 -4.78 0.30
CA LYS A 44 -7.21 -3.56 -0.48
C LYS A 44 -7.82 -2.30 0.11
N ALA A 45 -9.05 -2.40 0.63
CA ALA A 45 -9.69 -1.27 1.30
C ALA A 45 -8.86 -0.81 2.51
N PHE A 46 -8.36 -1.75 3.32
CA PHE A 46 -7.44 -1.42 4.42
C PHE A 46 -6.19 -0.66 3.93
N PHE A 47 -5.52 -1.14 2.88
CA PHE A 47 -4.35 -0.45 2.33
C PHE A 47 -4.68 0.96 1.84
N ALA A 48 -5.83 1.15 1.17
CA ALA A 48 -6.27 2.49 0.75
C ALA A 48 -6.57 3.42 1.94
N GLU A 49 -7.20 2.92 3.01
CA GLU A 49 -7.46 3.67 4.25
C GLU A 49 -6.17 4.20 4.85
N ILE A 50 -5.12 3.37 4.90
CA ILE A 50 -3.81 3.75 5.45
C ILE A 50 -2.91 4.51 4.46
N GLY A 51 -3.31 4.59 3.19
CA GLY A 51 -2.64 5.42 2.18
C GLY A 51 -1.60 4.70 1.35
N VAL A 52 -1.69 3.39 1.36
CA VAL A 52 -0.82 2.50 0.62
C VAL A 52 -1.52 2.19 -0.68
N GLU A 53 -1.03 2.82 -1.74
CA GLU A 53 -1.46 2.58 -3.10
C GLU A 53 -0.52 1.56 -3.78
N GLY A 54 -1.00 0.86 -4.81
CA GLY A 54 -0.18 -0.06 -5.61
C GLY A 54 -0.16 -1.53 -5.13
N ILE A 55 -0.83 -1.88 -4.03
CA ILE A 55 -1.05 -3.28 -3.67
C ILE A 55 -2.13 -3.89 -4.56
N THR A 56 -1.76 -4.88 -5.38
CA THR A 56 -2.66 -5.55 -6.31
C THR A 56 -3.33 -6.78 -5.69
N ASP A 57 -4.50 -7.17 -6.21
CA ASP A 57 -5.21 -8.39 -5.81
C ASP A 57 -4.35 -9.64 -6.00
N THR A 58 -3.56 -9.67 -7.08
CA THR A 58 -2.61 -10.75 -7.37
C THR A 58 -1.56 -10.86 -6.28
N ARG A 59 -1.00 -9.74 -5.82
CA ARG A 59 0.04 -9.74 -4.76
C ARG A 59 -0.51 -10.25 -3.43
N ILE A 60 -1.72 -9.85 -3.07
CA ILE A 60 -2.41 -10.35 -1.86
C ILE A 60 -2.69 -11.85 -2.01
N ARG A 61 -3.16 -12.30 -3.18
CA ARG A 61 -3.38 -13.73 -3.47
C ARG A 61 -2.10 -14.53 -3.31
N THR A 62 -1.02 -14.13 -3.97
CA THR A 62 0.26 -14.82 -3.92
C THR A 62 0.80 -14.89 -2.49
N ALA A 63 0.77 -13.80 -1.73
CA ALA A 63 1.19 -13.81 -0.32
C ALA A 63 0.32 -14.73 0.55
N SER A 64 -0.98 -14.78 0.27
CA SER A 64 -1.93 -15.67 0.97
C SER A 64 -1.74 -17.14 0.61
N GLU A 65 -1.27 -17.44 -0.61
CA GLU A 65 -0.99 -18.80 -1.09
C GLU A 65 0.39 -19.28 -0.63
N SER A 66 1.39 -18.40 -0.57
CA SER A 66 2.74 -18.70 -0.08
C SER A 66 2.84 -18.77 1.44
N GLY A 67 1.81 -18.34 2.17
CA GLY A 67 1.81 -18.28 3.64
C GLY A 67 2.45 -17.02 4.22
N ALA A 68 2.93 -16.09 3.38
CA ALA A 68 3.50 -14.81 3.81
C ALA A 68 2.45 -13.83 4.38
N LEU A 69 1.17 -14.03 4.06
CA LEU A 69 0.05 -13.30 4.63
C LEU A 69 -0.95 -14.27 5.27
N ARG A 70 -1.18 -14.11 6.57
CA ARG A 70 -2.14 -14.93 7.31
C ARG A 70 -3.57 -14.65 6.82
N LYS A 71 -4.35 -15.72 6.66
CA LYS A 71 -5.77 -15.67 6.30
C LYS A 71 -6.59 -16.56 7.23
N PHE A 72 -7.80 -16.11 7.54
CA PHE A 72 -8.76 -16.84 8.35
C PHE A 72 -9.89 -17.35 7.45
N ARG A 73 -10.29 -18.62 7.61
CA ARG A 73 -11.40 -19.20 6.85
C ARG A 73 -12.65 -19.13 7.71
N ILE A 74 -13.58 -18.24 7.38
CA ILE A 74 -14.83 -18.06 8.13
C ILE A 74 -15.99 -18.08 7.14
N ALA A 75 -16.96 -18.98 7.37
CA ALA A 75 -18.13 -19.17 6.52
C ALA A 75 -17.79 -19.30 5.02
N GLY A 76 -16.76 -20.09 4.68
CA GLY A 76 -16.36 -20.31 3.28
C GLY A 76 -15.66 -19.13 2.60
N HIS A 77 -15.37 -18.04 3.33
CA HIS A 77 -14.65 -16.89 2.84
C HIS A 77 -13.29 -16.73 3.52
N ASN A 78 -12.35 -16.09 2.82
CA ASN A 78 -11.08 -15.68 3.42
C ASN A 78 -11.30 -14.33 4.10
N TRP A 79 -10.75 -14.19 5.30
CA TRP A 79 -10.73 -12.97 6.08
C TRP A 79 -9.31 -12.64 6.51
N TYR A 80 -9.04 -11.36 6.70
CA TYR A 80 -7.74 -10.85 7.11
C TYR A 80 -7.90 -9.96 8.34
N ALA A 81 -6.90 -9.99 9.22
CA ALA A 81 -6.78 -9.04 10.32
C ALA A 81 -5.99 -7.82 9.88
N ASP A 82 -6.34 -6.65 10.40
CA ASP A 82 -5.67 -5.38 10.07
C ASP A 82 -4.20 -5.42 10.50
N ARG A 83 -3.91 -6.04 11.65
CA ARG A 83 -2.54 -6.25 12.12
C ARG A 83 -1.71 -7.08 11.14
N ASP A 84 -2.21 -8.25 10.73
CA ASP A 84 -1.50 -9.15 9.81
C ASP A 84 -1.21 -8.46 8.46
N LEU A 85 -2.16 -7.67 7.95
CA LEU A 85 -1.99 -6.89 6.72
C LEU A 85 -0.90 -5.83 6.87
N PHE A 86 -0.85 -5.15 8.02
CA PHE A 86 0.16 -4.14 8.31
C PHE A 86 1.55 -4.74 8.52
N GLU A 87 1.66 -5.87 9.21
CA GLU A 87 2.93 -6.58 9.41
C GLU A 87 3.48 -7.11 8.08
N TRP A 88 2.62 -7.70 7.25
CA TRP A 88 3.00 -8.10 5.89
C TRP A 88 3.45 -6.90 5.06
N LEU A 89 2.78 -5.76 5.15
CA LEU A 89 3.20 -4.54 4.47
C LEU A 89 4.58 -4.06 4.94
N GLN A 90 4.83 -4.09 6.26
CA GLN A 90 6.13 -3.72 6.82
C GLN A 90 7.24 -4.66 6.33
N SER A 91 6.97 -5.97 6.23
CA SER A 91 7.94 -6.94 5.70
C SER A 91 8.26 -6.69 4.22
N LEU A 92 7.31 -6.18 3.44
CA LEU A 92 7.57 -5.73 2.08
C LEU A 92 8.49 -4.49 2.04
N ALA A 93 8.27 -3.54 2.95
CA ALA A 93 9.05 -2.30 3.00
C ALA A 93 10.50 -2.52 3.48
N SER A 94 10.72 -3.50 4.36
CA SER A 94 12.05 -3.84 4.89
C SER A 94 12.89 -4.74 3.97
N GLY A 95 12.40 -5.07 2.77
CA GLY A 95 13.13 -5.87 1.79
C GLY A 95 12.92 -7.39 1.92
N GLY A 96 11.83 -7.84 2.57
CA GLY A 96 11.43 -9.24 2.57
C GLY A 96 12.39 -10.16 3.31
N ARG A 97 12.86 -9.75 4.50
CA ARG A 97 13.41 -10.71 5.46
C ARG A 97 12.31 -11.24 6.36
N ASP A 98 12.25 -12.56 6.39
CA ASP A 98 11.69 -13.42 7.45
C ASP A 98 10.21 -13.79 7.33
N GLY A 99 9.96 -14.71 6.39
CA GLY A 99 9.26 -15.93 6.78
C GLY A 99 10.27 -16.89 7.41
N ALA A 100 10.34 -16.94 8.74
CA ALA A 100 10.91 -18.05 9.52
C ALA A 100 10.77 -17.78 11.03
N ALA A 101 9.70 -18.30 11.64
CA ALA A 101 9.70 -18.93 12.97
C ALA A 101 8.41 -19.74 13.13
#